data_AF-A0A1Q7B851-F1
#
_entry.id   AF-A0A1Q7B851-F1
#
_cell.length_a   1.000
_cell.length_b   1.000
_cell.length_c   1.000
_cell.angle_alpha   90.00
_cell.angle_beta   90.00
_cell.angle_gamma   90.00
#
_symmetry.space_group_name_H-M   'P 1'
#
loop_
_entity.id
_entity.type
_entity.pdbx_description
1 polymer ?
#
loop_
_entity_poly.entity_id
_entity_poly.type
_entity_poly.pdbx_seq_one_letter_code
_entity_poly.pdbx_strand_id
1 'polypeptide(L)'
;MNRGVVLGFFALLAAPTAAMAQASLDRGRYLVDTVMTCHNCHTPMGPNGPQFDKALSGGLRFDEPAFDAIASNITPDRDTGIGNWSDAEIKAALQQGTRPAGHHLAPIMPSGFYKILTPGDLDGIVAYLRSVPPVENKVRGPVYKLPTAQQVFPGAEQPMSESDVNDKAKRGFYLVTIAHCMECHTPFSRSGSGLDFEKSLGKGGREFPGPWGVSTSSNITSSKASGVGDWSDAEIKRAITQGVRKDGTKLKPPMGYGFYAKMTDGDVDAMVAYLRTVPPKE
;
A
#
# COMPACT_ATOMS: atom_id res chain seq x y z
N MET A 1 11.60 3.61 71.06
CA MET A 1 10.83 4.00 69.85
C MET A 1 11.82 4.46 68.80
N ASN A 2 12.24 3.58 67.88
CA ASN A 2 13.07 3.97 66.74
C ASN A 2 12.28 3.67 65.46
N ARG A 3 11.96 4.73 64.72
CA ARG A 3 11.22 4.74 63.45
C ARG A 3 12.19 4.82 62.27
N GLY A 4 11.87 4.11 61.20
CA GLY A 4 12.31 4.35 59.82
C GLY A 4 13.72 3.86 59.51
N VAL A 5 14.03 3.33 58.33
CA VAL A 5 13.53 3.69 57.00
C VAL A 5 13.51 2.44 56.10
N VAL A 6 12.38 2.17 55.45
CA VAL A 6 12.29 1.23 54.33
C VAL A 6 12.66 1.99 53.06
N LEU A 7 13.81 1.68 52.47
CA LEU A 7 14.21 2.15 51.14
C LEU A 7 13.41 1.39 50.09
N GLY A 8 12.35 2.03 49.58
CA GLY A 8 11.62 1.55 48.41
C GLY A 8 12.46 1.71 47.15
N PHE A 9 12.76 0.61 46.46
CA PHE A 9 13.28 0.61 45.11
C PHE A 9 12.20 1.13 44.15
N PHE A 10 12.36 2.36 43.67
CA PHE A 10 11.64 2.85 42.49
C PHE A 10 12.26 2.21 41.25
N ALA A 11 11.54 1.28 40.62
CA ALA A 11 11.86 0.82 39.27
C ALA A 11 11.62 1.99 38.29
N LEU A 12 12.68 2.50 37.68
CA LEU A 12 12.56 3.42 36.55
C LEU A 12 11.89 2.67 35.38
N LEU A 13 10.66 3.05 35.06
CA LEU A 13 10.05 2.76 33.76
C LEU A 13 10.86 3.50 32.69
N ALA A 14 11.66 2.77 31.91
CA ALA A 14 12.42 3.33 30.81
C ALA A 14 11.46 3.90 29.76
N ALA A 15 11.52 5.21 29.53
CA ALA A 15 10.85 5.84 28.41
C ALA A 15 11.39 5.25 27.10
N PRO A 16 10.54 5.04 26.07
CA PRO A 16 11.01 4.57 24.77
C PRO A 16 12.06 5.53 24.23
N THR A 17 13.21 4.99 23.82
CA THR A 17 14.39 5.77 23.42
C THR A 17 14.20 6.39 22.03
N ALA A 18 14.87 7.53 21.77
CA ALA A 18 14.81 8.23 20.48
C ALA A 18 15.14 7.33 19.26
N ALA A 19 15.96 6.29 19.46
CA ALA A 19 16.28 5.31 18.42
C ALA A 19 15.06 4.49 17.96
N MET A 20 14.16 4.12 18.88
CA MET A 20 12.93 3.39 18.51
C MET A 20 11.95 4.30 17.75
N ALA A 21 11.86 5.58 18.14
CA ALA A 21 11.04 6.56 17.42
C ALA A 21 11.56 6.79 15.99
N GLN A 22 12.88 6.92 15.82
CA GLN A 22 13.50 7.05 14.50
C GLN A 22 13.27 5.80 13.64
N ALA A 23 13.42 4.59 14.21
CA ALA A 23 13.18 3.35 13.49
C ALA A 23 11.71 3.21 13.03
N SER A 24 10.75 3.64 13.85
CA SER A 24 9.32 3.68 13.46
C SER A 24 9.07 4.66 12.33
N LEU A 25 9.70 5.85 12.37
CA LEU A 25 9.60 6.85 11.31
C LEU A 25 10.18 6.35 9.98
N ASP A 26 11.39 5.77 10.01
CA ASP A 26 12.06 5.23 8.83
C ASP A 26 11.26 4.07 8.21
N ARG A 27 10.68 3.22 9.06
CA ARG A 27 9.77 2.15 8.62
C ARG A 27 8.52 2.72 7.96
N GLY A 28 7.88 3.70 8.58
CA GLY A 28 6.72 4.39 8.01
C GLY A 28 7.01 5.01 6.66
N ARG A 29 8.14 5.71 6.55
CA ARG A 29 8.63 6.28 5.30
C ARG A 29 8.82 5.21 4.24
N TYR A 30 9.47 4.09 4.57
CA TYR A 30 9.66 2.99 3.64
C TYR A 30 8.31 2.46 3.12
N LEU A 31 7.33 2.27 3.98
CA LEU A 31 6.01 1.78 3.56
C LEU A 31 5.30 2.77 2.64
N VAL A 32 5.23 4.06 3.01
CA VAL A 32 4.52 5.10 2.25
C VAL A 32 5.21 5.41 0.92
N ASP A 33 6.54 5.60 0.94
CA ASP A 33 7.32 6.02 -0.22
C ASP A 33 7.59 4.89 -1.21
N THR A 34 7.61 3.63 -0.75
CA THR A 34 8.16 2.50 -1.52
C THR A 34 7.16 1.37 -1.71
N VAL A 35 6.63 0.80 -0.63
CA VAL A 35 5.85 -0.45 -0.71
C VAL A 35 4.40 -0.19 -1.11
N MET A 36 3.72 0.72 -0.40
CA MET A 36 2.31 1.07 -0.62
C MET A 36 2.14 2.11 -1.74
N THR A 37 3.25 2.75 -2.16
CA THR A 37 3.29 3.69 -3.28
C THR A 37 2.33 4.87 -3.15
N CYS A 38 2.12 5.41 -1.95
CA CYS A 38 1.10 6.44 -1.70
C CYS A 38 1.22 7.66 -2.63
N HIS A 39 2.45 7.99 -3.04
CA HIS A 39 2.72 9.07 -4.00
C HIS A 39 2.05 8.89 -5.37
N ASN A 40 1.77 7.65 -5.81
CA ASN A 40 1.13 7.39 -7.11
C ASN A 40 -0.20 8.13 -7.26
N CYS A 41 -0.96 8.24 -6.17
CA CYS A 41 -2.25 8.91 -6.17
C CYS A 41 -2.18 10.24 -5.43
N HIS A 42 -1.44 10.29 -4.33
CA HIS A 42 -1.42 11.43 -3.44
C HIS A 42 -0.38 12.49 -3.82
N THR A 43 0.32 12.39 -4.95
CA THR A 43 1.21 13.49 -5.41
C THR A 43 0.66 14.07 -6.72
N PRO A 44 0.49 15.40 -6.84
CA PRO A 44 -0.02 16.01 -8.07
C PRO A 44 0.87 15.67 -9.27
N MET A 45 0.24 15.44 -10.42
CA MET A 45 0.95 15.26 -11.69
C MET A 45 1.03 16.59 -12.43
N GLY A 46 2.24 16.99 -12.83
CA GLY A 46 2.49 18.11 -13.74
C GLY A 46 2.88 17.65 -15.14
N PRO A 47 3.15 18.59 -16.06
CA PRO A 47 3.58 18.26 -17.43
C PRO A 47 4.85 17.39 -17.50
N ASN A 48 5.73 17.52 -16.50
CA ASN A 48 7.00 16.81 -16.41
C ASN A 48 6.97 15.57 -15.48
N GLY A 49 5.77 15.13 -15.07
CA GLY A 49 5.60 14.01 -14.12
C GLY A 49 5.19 14.46 -12.72
N PRO A 50 5.40 13.63 -11.69
CA PRO A 50 4.99 13.92 -10.32
C PRO A 50 5.67 15.19 -9.76
N GLN A 51 4.89 16.06 -9.12
CA GLN A 51 5.35 17.30 -8.47
C GLN A 51 5.71 17.02 -7.00
N PHE A 52 6.94 16.57 -6.76
CA PHE A 52 7.39 16.21 -5.40
C PHE A 52 7.57 17.40 -4.45
N ASP A 53 7.60 18.64 -4.95
CA ASP A 53 7.46 19.84 -4.13
C ASP A 53 6.08 19.94 -3.45
N LYS A 54 5.10 19.20 -3.96
CA LYS A 54 3.74 19.03 -3.42
C LYS A 54 3.45 17.57 -3.07
N ALA A 55 4.49 16.84 -2.67
CA ALA A 55 4.37 15.43 -2.32
C ALA A 55 3.24 15.18 -1.30
N LEU A 56 2.46 14.12 -1.54
CA LEU A 56 1.37 13.67 -0.65
C LEU A 56 0.18 14.65 -0.51
N SER A 57 0.15 15.76 -1.28
CA SER A 57 -0.92 16.74 -1.24
C SER A 57 -2.17 16.40 -2.06
N GLY A 58 -2.27 15.21 -2.66
CA GLY A 58 -3.41 14.76 -3.45
C GLY A 58 -3.38 15.19 -4.92
N GLY A 59 -4.50 15.03 -5.62
CA GLY A 59 -4.73 15.66 -6.93
C GLY A 59 -4.94 14.73 -8.12
N LEU A 60 -4.61 13.43 -8.03
CA LEU A 60 -4.94 12.48 -9.10
C LEU A 60 -6.45 12.22 -9.12
N ARG A 61 -7.09 12.41 -10.29
CA ARG A 61 -8.53 12.19 -10.49
C ARG A 61 -8.80 10.80 -11.07
N PHE A 62 -9.82 10.15 -10.54
CA PHE A 62 -10.37 8.89 -11.01
C PHE A 62 -11.84 9.11 -11.36
N ASP A 63 -12.16 9.03 -12.65
CA ASP A 63 -13.53 9.15 -13.16
C ASP A 63 -14.01 7.78 -13.61
N GLU A 64 -14.55 7.02 -12.66
CA GLU A 64 -15.02 5.67 -12.87
C GLU A 64 -16.55 5.63 -12.99
N PRO A 65 -17.13 4.57 -13.59
CA PRO A 65 -18.60 4.43 -13.65
C PRO A 65 -19.28 4.47 -12.27
N ALA A 66 -18.61 3.95 -11.23
CA ALA A 66 -19.18 3.85 -9.88
C ALA A 66 -18.90 5.07 -8.99
N PHE A 67 -17.85 5.85 -9.27
CA PHE A 67 -17.49 7.02 -8.47
C PHE A 67 -16.64 8.01 -9.27
N ASP A 68 -16.64 9.27 -8.87
CA ASP A 68 -15.68 10.27 -9.34
C ASP A 68 -14.96 10.88 -8.13
N ALA A 69 -13.67 10.60 -7.99
CA ALA A 69 -12.88 10.96 -6.83
C ALA A 69 -11.57 11.64 -7.23
N ILE A 70 -11.08 12.51 -6.36
CA ILE A 70 -9.73 13.07 -6.43
C ILE A 70 -8.99 12.59 -5.19
N ALA A 71 -7.78 12.08 -5.35
CA ALA A 71 -6.93 11.69 -4.23
C ALA A 71 -6.77 12.88 -3.27
N SER A 72 -7.06 12.67 -1.99
CA SER A 72 -7.03 13.71 -0.96
C SER A 72 -5.62 14.16 -0.63
N ASN A 73 -5.51 15.35 -0.04
CA ASN A 73 -4.29 15.76 0.65
C ASN A 73 -4.13 14.94 1.95
N ILE A 74 -3.01 14.21 2.09
CA ILE A 74 -2.70 13.40 3.27
C ILE A 74 -1.47 13.94 4.04
N THR A 75 -1.07 15.18 3.76
CA THR A 75 -0.08 15.91 4.56
C THR A 75 -0.72 16.38 5.88
N PRO A 76 0.07 16.79 6.90
CA PRO A 76 -0.46 17.25 8.18
C PRO A 76 -1.02 18.69 8.11
N ASP A 77 -1.27 19.23 6.90
CA ASP A 77 -1.99 20.47 6.73
C ASP A 77 -3.36 20.41 7.43
N ARG A 78 -3.70 21.46 8.16
CA ARG A 78 -4.88 21.46 9.05
C ARG A 78 -6.17 21.78 8.30
N ASP A 79 -6.09 22.58 7.23
CA ASP A 79 -7.28 23.09 6.55
C ASP A 79 -7.71 22.19 5.39
N THR A 80 -6.74 21.59 4.69
CA THR A 80 -6.98 20.79 3.49
C THR A 80 -6.49 19.35 3.62
N GLY A 81 -5.61 19.06 4.58
CA GLY A 81 -5.02 17.73 4.82
C GLY A 81 -5.63 16.97 6.00
N ILE A 82 -4.82 16.07 6.59
CA ILE A 82 -5.21 15.22 7.73
C ILE A 82 -4.72 15.78 9.08
N GLY A 83 -4.27 17.04 9.12
CA GLY A 83 -3.69 17.67 10.31
C GLY A 83 -4.60 17.71 11.54
N ASN A 84 -5.92 17.74 11.33
CA ASN A 84 -6.91 17.73 12.41
C ASN A 84 -7.46 16.33 12.75
N TRP A 85 -7.08 15.28 11.99
CA TRP A 85 -7.51 13.92 12.30
C TRP A 85 -6.68 13.40 13.46
N SER A 86 -7.26 12.55 14.31
CA SER A 86 -6.52 11.76 15.29
C SER A 86 -5.78 10.60 14.63
N ASP A 87 -4.79 10.04 15.32
CA ASP A 87 -4.05 8.87 14.79
C ASP A 87 -4.96 7.66 14.62
N ALA A 88 -5.96 7.49 15.49
CA ALA A 88 -6.98 6.45 15.37
C ALA A 88 -7.83 6.63 14.10
N GLU A 89 -8.17 7.86 13.73
CA GLU A 89 -8.91 8.14 12.49
C GLU A 89 -8.07 7.87 11.24
N ILE A 90 -6.77 8.18 11.26
CA ILE A 90 -5.88 7.83 10.14
C ILE A 90 -5.77 6.31 9.99
N LYS A 91 -5.60 5.58 11.10
CA LYS A 91 -5.54 4.11 11.07
C LYS A 91 -6.87 3.49 10.59
N ALA A 92 -8.00 4.04 11.05
CA ALA A 92 -9.33 3.61 10.59
C ALA A 92 -9.52 3.89 9.09
N ALA A 93 -9.02 5.00 8.57
CA ALA A 93 -9.05 5.28 7.13
C ALA A 93 -8.27 4.24 6.32
N LEU A 94 -7.09 3.85 6.79
CA LEU A 94 -6.28 2.81 6.15
C LEU A 94 -6.96 1.44 6.21
N GLN A 95 -7.38 0.97 7.39
CA GLN A 95 -7.86 -0.41 7.55
C GLN A 95 -9.35 -0.57 7.21
N GLN A 96 -10.19 0.40 7.57
CA GLN A 96 -11.64 0.31 7.46
C GLN A 96 -12.19 1.10 6.27
N GLY A 97 -11.37 1.93 5.63
CA GLY A 97 -11.84 2.80 4.56
C GLY A 97 -12.85 3.83 5.03
N THR A 98 -12.74 4.29 6.28
CA THR A 98 -13.64 5.27 6.90
C THR A 98 -12.87 6.55 7.24
N ARG A 99 -13.39 7.70 6.84
CA ARG A 99 -12.88 9.02 7.25
C ARG A 99 -13.65 9.51 8.49
N PRO A 100 -13.20 10.59 9.16
CA PRO A 100 -13.92 11.21 10.26
C PRO A 100 -15.39 11.49 9.94
N ALA A 101 -16.23 11.50 10.97
CA ALA A 101 -17.69 11.54 10.87
C ALA A 101 -18.32 10.34 10.14
N GLY A 102 -17.60 9.21 10.02
CA GLY A 102 -18.17 7.92 9.59
C GLY A 102 -18.41 7.78 8.09
N HIS A 103 -17.94 8.72 7.28
CA HIS A 103 -18.05 8.63 5.83
C HIS A 103 -17.06 7.61 5.26
N HIS A 104 -17.40 6.97 4.15
CA HIS A 104 -16.49 6.04 3.48
C HIS A 104 -15.49 6.76 2.56
N LEU A 105 -14.34 6.13 2.32
CA LEU A 105 -13.40 6.53 1.28
C LEU A 105 -13.90 6.06 -0.10
N ALA A 106 -13.39 6.66 -1.17
CA ALA A 106 -13.65 6.15 -2.51
C ALA A 106 -12.97 4.77 -2.67
N PRO A 107 -13.57 3.80 -3.39
CA PRO A 107 -13.02 2.44 -3.53
C PRO A 107 -11.62 2.37 -4.14
N ILE A 108 -11.18 3.41 -4.84
CA ILE A 108 -9.82 3.50 -5.39
C ILE A 108 -8.73 3.59 -4.30
N MET A 109 -9.09 3.99 -3.08
CA MET A 109 -8.19 3.88 -1.94
C MET A 109 -8.23 2.42 -1.45
N PRO A 110 -7.12 1.66 -1.55
CA PRO A 110 -7.12 0.20 -1.38
C PRO A 110 -7.13 -0.23 0.10
N SER A 111 -8.05 0.30 0.89
CA SER A 111 -8.20 -0.06 2.31
C SER A 111 -8.43 -1.56 2.52
N GLY A 112 -9.03 -2.23 1.53
CA GLY A 112 -9.29 -3.68 1.55
C GLY A 112 -8.03 -4.55 1.60
N PHE A 113 -6.89 -3.98 1.24
CA PHE A 113 -5.58 -4.61 1.29
C PHE A 113 -4.75 -4.16 2.50
N TYR A 114 -5.18 -3.13 3.23
CA TYR A 114 -4.44 -2.58 4.37
C TYR A 114 -4.91 -3.07 5.74
N LYS A 115 -6.00 -3.85 5.80
CA LYS A 115 -6.46 -4.48 7.05
C LYS A 115 -5.38 -5.32 7.72
N ILE A 116 -4.50 -5.92 6.92
CA ILE A 116 -3.41 -6.79 7.36
C ILE A 116 -2.23 -6.05 8.02
N LEU A 117 -2.12 -4.72 7.87
CA LEU A 117 -1.01 -3.94 8.41
C LEU A 117 -0.78 -4.26 9.89
N THR A 118 0.49 -4.48 10.26
CA THR A 118 0.84 -4.70 11.66
C THR A 118 0.59 -3.41 12.47
N PRO A 119 0.34 -3.49 13.79
CA PRO A 119 0.19 -2.30 14.62
C PRO A 119 1.39 -1.35 14.53
N GLY A 120 2.62 -1.88 14.52
CA GLY A 120 3.85 -1.08 14.42
C GLY A 120 4.02 -0.44 13.04
N ASP A 121 3.63 -1.10 11.97
CA ASP A 121 3.65 -0.53 10.63
C ASP A 121 2.59 0.59 10.49
N LEU A 122 1.40 0.45 11.08
CA LEU A 122 0.39 1.52 11.16
C LEU A 122 0.90 2.73 11.94
N ASP A 123 1.53 2.50 13.10
CA ASP A 123 2.15 3.56 13.91
C ASP A 123 3.23 4.29 13.13
N GLY A 124 4.10 3.55 12.42
CA GLY A 124 5.12 4.11 11.56
C GLY A 124 4.55 4.96 10.42
N ILE A 125 3.54 4.46 9.70
CA ILE A 125 2.87 5.20 8.62
C ILE A 125 2.30 6.52 9.15
N VAL A 126 1.60 6.49 10.30
CA VAL A 126 1.07 7.70 10.92
C VAL A 126 2.21 8.65 11.29
N ALA A 127 3.25 8.17 11.98
CA ALA A 127 4.39 8.98 12.37
C ALA A 127 5.04 9.67 11.16
N TYR A 128 5.21 8.95 10.04
CA TYR A 128 5.74 9.51 8.81
C TYR A 128 4.83 10.57 8.20
N LEU A 129 3.53 10.29 8.05
CA LEU A 129 2.56 11.26 7.53
C LEU A 129 2.46 12.52 8.40
N ARG A 130 2.70 12.43 9.71
CA ARG A 130 2.80 13.60 10.60
C ARG A 130 4.08 14.40 10.40
N SER A 131 5.15 13.76 9.95
CA SER A 131 6.48 14.37 9.81
C SER A 131 6.69 15.14 8.51
N VAL A 132 5.91 14.82 7.46
CA VAL A 132 6.09 15.47 6.16
C VAL A 132 5.67 16.94 6.23
N PRO A 133 6.27 17.83 5.40
CA PRO A 133 5.84 19.22 5.33
C PRO A 133 4.34 19.35 5.02
N PRO A 134 3.60 20.22 5.73
CA PRO A 134 2.22 20.51 5.36
C PRO A 134 2.19 21.24 4.02
N VAL A 135 1.28 20.83 3.14
CA VAL A 135 1.05 21.49 1.86
C VAL A 135 -0.43 21.82 1.77
N GLU A 136 -0.77 23.08 1.56
CA GLU A 136 -2.16 23.47 1.31
C GLU A 136 -2.56 23.02 -0.11
N ASN A 137 -3.55 22.13 -0.22
CA ASN A 137 -4.13 21.74 -1.48
C ASN A 137 -5.55 21.20 -1.28
N LYS A 138 -6.54 22.05 -1.53
CA LYS A 138 -7.96 21.66 -1.40
C LYS A 138 -8.41 20.89 -2.64
N VAL A 139 -8.86 19.66 -2.43
CA VAL A 139 -9.56 18.87 -3.47
C VAL A 139 -11.03 18.69 -3.07
N ARG A 140 -11.90 18.47 -4.06
CA ARG A 140 -13.30 18.12 -3.76
C ARG A 140 -13.39 16.70 -3.21
N GLY A 141 -14.42 16.45 -2.40
CA GLY A 141 -14.75 15.10 -1.95
C GLY A 141 -15.19 14.18 -3.10
N PRO A 142 -15.21 12.85 -2.85
CA PRO A 142 -15.69 11.88 -3.83
C PRO A 142 -17.19 12.03 -4.07
N VAL A 143 -17.61 11.77 -5.30
CA VAL A 143 -19.01 11.65 -5.72
C VAL A 143 -19.28 10.18 -6.01
N TYR A 144 -20.21 9.58 -5.27
CA TYR A 144 -20.59 8.18 -5.46
C TYR A 144 -21.77 8.10 -6.43
N LYS A 145 -21.59 7.32 -7.50
CA LYS A 145 -22.59 7.11 -8.57
C LYS A 145 -23.35 5.80 -8.36
N LEU A 146 -22.70 4.81 -7.76
CA LEU A 146 -23.26 3.48 -7.45
C LEU A 146 -22.87 3.04 -6.03
N PRO A 147 -23.63 2.11 -5.40
CA PRO A 147 -23.19 1.44 -4.19
C PRO A 147 -21.85 0.74 -4.43
N THR A 148 -20.86 1.03 -3.59
CA THR A 148 -19.54 0.43 -3.68
C THR A 148 -19.18 -0.24 -2.38
N ALA A 149 -18.75 -1.49 -2.43
CA ALA A 149 -18.27 -2.23 -1.27
C ALA A 149 -16.75 -2.38 -1.32
N GLN A 150 -16.11 -2.26 -0.16
CA GLN A 150 -14.71 -2.59 0.00
C GLN A 150 -14.54 -4.10 -0.15
N GLN A 151 -13.76 -4.55 -1.14
CA GLN A 151 -13.37 -5.94 -1.24
C GLN A 151 -12.08 -6.17 -0.44
N VAL A 152 -12.14 -7.07 0.54
CA VAL A 152 -10.96 -7.42 1.35
C VAL A 152 -10.18 -8.51 0.64
N PHE A 153 -8.86 -8.38 0.63
CA PHE A 153 -8.00 -9.41 0.05
C PHE A 153 -8.06 -10.70 0.89
N PRO A 154 -8.25 -11.90 0.29
CA PRO A 154 -8.38 -13.14 1.06
C PRO A 154 -7.17 -13.44 1.93
N GLY A 155 -7.40 -13.71 3.21
CA GLY A 155 -6.36 -13.94 4.22
C GLY A 155 -5.80 -12.65 4.83
N ALA A 156 -6.25 -11.48 4.39
CA ALA A 156 -5.85 -10.16 4.88
C ALA A 156 -6.94 -9.51 5.76
N GLU A 157 -7.89 -10.28 6.28
CA GLU A 157 -9.06 -9.76 6.99
C GLU A 157 -8.72 -9.17 8.37
N GLN A 158 -7.57 -9.54 8.93
CA GLN A 158 -7.10 -9.12 10.26
C GLN A 158 -5.64 -8.67 10.23
N PRO A 159 -5.22 -7.80 11.16
CA PRO A 159 -3.83 -7.42 11.31
C PRO A 159 -2.92 -8.62 11.53
N MET A 160 -1.78 -8.65 10.85
CA MET A 160 -0.69 -9.56 11.19
C MET A 160 0.04 -9.09 12.45
N SER A 161 0.65 -10.02 13.17
CA SER A 161 1.55 -9.67 14.28
C SER A 161 2.96 -9.34 13.78
N GLU A 162 3.73 -8.62 14.59
CA GLU A 162 5.14 -8.33 14.27
C GLU A 162 5.99 -9.60 14.14
N SER A 163 5.62 -10.67 14.86
CA SER A 163 6.32 -11.96 14.74
C SER A 163 5.95 -12.70 13.46
N ASP A 164 4.73 -12.53 12.93
CA ASP A 164 4.33 -13.14 11.67
C ASP A 164 5.18 -12.63 10.49
N VAL A 165 5.49 -11.34 10.45
CA VAL A 165 6.29 -10.73 9.38
C VAL A 165 7.80 -11.03 9.47
N ASN A 166 8.24 -11.78 10.49
CA ASN A 166 9.59 -12.33 10.57
C ASN A 166 9.74 -13.64 9.78
N ASP A 167 8.64 -14.36 9.52
CA ASP A 167 8.65 -15.50 8.61
C ASP A 167 8.67 -15.02 7.16
N LYS A 168 9.59 -15.56 6.34
CA LYS A 168 9.79 -15.09 4.97
C LYS A 168 8.55 -15.25 4.09
N ALA A 169 7.81 -16.36 4.22
CA ALA A 169 6.65 -16.62 3.38
C ALA A 169 5.47 -15.72 3.78
N LYS A 170 5.21 -15.58 5.08
CA LYS A 170 4.21 -14.66 5.63
C LYS A 170 4.53 -13.20 5.31
N ARG A 171 5.80 -12.80 5.43
CA ARG A 171 6.28 -11.47 5.01
C ARG A 171 6.05 -11.23 3.52
N GLY A 172 6.26 -12.25 2.69
CA GLY A 172 5.97 -12.19 1.26
C GLY A 172 4.50 -11.91 0.98
N PHE A 173 3.61 -12.67 1.61
CA PHE A 173 2.16 -12.45 1.54
C PHE A 173 1.79 -11.03 2.00
N TYR A 174 2.32 -10.60 3.15
CA TYR A 174 2.11 -9.26 3.70
C TYR A 174 2.49 -8.16 2.70
N LEU A 175 3.72 -8.21 2.18
CA LEU A 175 4.26 -7.21 1.27
C LEU A 175 3.52 -7.19 -0.08
N VAL A 176 3.22 -8.35 -0.67
CA VAL A 176 2.45 -8.44 -1.92
C VAL A 176 1.02 -7.91 -1.75
N THR A 177 0.44 -8.10 -0.55
CA THR A 177 -0.87 -7.58 -0.20
C THR A 177 -0.85 -6.06 -0.11
N ILE A 178 0.01 -5.48 0.74
CA ILE A 178 0.02 -4.02 0.97
C ILE A 178 0.64 -3.21 -0.18
N ALA A 179 1.35 -3.88 -1.10
CA ALA A 179 1.80 -3.30 -2.37
C ALA A 179 0.73 -3.41 -3.49
N HIS A 180 -0.42 -4.02 -3.21
CA HIS A 180 -1.57 -4.18 -4.11
C HIS A 180 -1.28 -4.91 -5.41
N CYS A 181 -0.30 -5.81 -5.44
CA CYS A 181 0.04 -6.52 -6.67
C CYS A 181 -1.19 -7.24 -7.24
N MET A 182 -1.96 -7.90 -6.37
CA MET A 182 -3.14 -8.67 -6.77
C MET A 182 -4.34 -7.81 -7.12
N GLU A 183 -4.31 -6.50 -6.84
CA GLU A 183 -5.34 -5.57 -7.31
C GLU A 183 -5.28 -5.45 -8.84
N CYS A 184 -4.11 -5.14 -9.39
CA CYS A 184 -3.93 -4.96 -10.83
C CYS A 184 -3.80 -6.29 -11.59
N HIS A 185 -3.23 -7.30 -10.95
CA HIS A 185 -2.95 -8.59 -11.57
C HIS A 185 -4.08 -9.63 -11.40
N THR A 186 -5.26 -9.25 -10.94
CA THR A 186 -6.44 -10.12 -10.90
C THR A 186 -7.54 -9.50 -11.76
N PRO A 187 -8.16 -10.21 -12.72
CA PRO A 187 -9.27 -9.66 -13.50
C PRO A 187 -10.52 -9.48 -12.63
N PHE A 188 -11.43 -8.60 -13.09
CA PHE A 188 -12.75 -8.50 -12.48
C PHE A 188 -13.57 -9.78 -12.71
N SER A 189 -14.48 -10.07 -11.78
CA SER A 189 -15.46 -11.13 -11.95
C SER A 189 -16.34 -10.87 -13.16
N ARG A 190 -16.96 -11.93 -13.71
CA ARG A 190 -17.87 -11.80 -14.86
C ARG A 190 -19.08 -10.89 -14.60
N SER A 191 -19.48 -10.75 -13.35
CA SER A 191 -20.55 -9.83 -12.92
C SER A 191 -20.08 -8.38 -12.81
N GLY A 192 -18.77 -8.11 -12.90
CA GLY A 192 -18.19 -6.79 -12.71
C GLY A 192 -18.23 -6.29 -11.25
N SER A 193 -18.57 -7.16 -10.30
CA SER A 193 -18.84 -6.80 -8.90
C SER A 193 -17.59 -6.70 -8.01
N GLY A 194 -16.39 -6.73 -8.61
CA GLY A 194 -15.11 -6.76 -7.90
C GLY A 194 -14.11 -7.70 -8.56
N LEU A 195 -12.93 -7.84 -7.95
CA LEU A 195 -11.84 -8.70 -8.42
C LEU A 195 -12.20 -10.17 -8.17
N ASP A 196 -11.86 -11.05 -9.12
CA ASP A 196 -12.11 -12.49 -9.03
C ASP A 196 -10.96 -13.21 -8.33
N PHE A 197 -10.84 -13.00 -7.00
CA PHE A 197 -9.80 -13.64 -6.19
C PHE A 197 -9.98 -15.17 -6.09
N GLU A 198 -11.19 -15.69 -6.26
CA GLU A 198 -11.44 -17.13 -6.12
C GLU A 198 -10.91 -17.89 -7.36
N LYS A 199 -11.28 -17.45 -8.56
CA LYS A 199 -11.01 -18.23 -9.77
C LYS A 199 -9.79 -17.71 -10.53
N SER A 200 -9.45 -16.44 -10.38
CA SER A 200 -8.53 -15.74 -11.28
C SER A 200 -7.44 -14.94 -10.57
N LEU A 201 -7.19 -15.17 -9.27
CA LEU A 201 -6.13 -14.49 -8.51
C LEU A 201 -4.78 -14.54 -9.24
N GLY A 202 -4.21 -13.37 -9.52
CA GLY A 202 -2.89 -13.23 -10.17
C GLY A 202 -2.86 -13.56 -11.66
N LYS A 203 -3.99 -13.90 -12.29
CA LYS A 203 -4.08 -14.30 -13.70
C LYS A 203 -3.71 -13.16 -14.69
N GLY A 204 -3.76 -11.91 -14.26
CA GLY A 204 -3.54 -10.75 -15.12
C GLY A 204 -4.70 -10.53 -16.10
N GLY A 205 -4.40 -9.87 -17.21
CA GLY A 205 -5.35 -9.62 -18.31
C GLY A 205 -6.19 -8.35 -18.15
N ARG A 206 -5.98 -7.54 -17.10
CA ARG A 206 -6.64 -6.24 -16.97
C ARG A 206 -5.98 -5.23 -17.90
N GLU A 207 -6.78 -4.52 -18.68
CA GLU A 207 -6.33 -3.43 -19.53
C GLU A 207 -6.33 -2.10 -18.76
N PHE A 208 -5.30 -1.29 -18.98
CA PHE A 208 -5.12 0.03 -18.40
C PHE A 208 -4.81 1.02 -19.53
N PRO A 209 -5.83 1.74 -20.04
CA PRO A 209 -5.63 2.78 -21.02
C PRO A 209 -4.98 4.02 -20.39
N GLY A 210 -4.07 4.66 -21.11
CA GLY A 210 -3.49 5.94 -20.72
C GLY A 210 -2.81 6.66 -21.90
N PRO A 211 -2.18 7.82 -21.67
CA PRO A 211 -1.45 8.56 -22.71
C PRO A 211 -0.33 7.76 -23.40
N TRP A 212 0.14 6.68 -22.76
CA TRP A 212 1.14 5.73 -23.28
C TRP A 212 0.54 4.59 -24.12
N GLY A 213 -0.76 4.65 -24.42
CA GLY A 213 -1.54 3.56 -25.03
C GLY A 213 -2.16 2.64 -23.98
N VAL A 214 -2.48 1.41 -24.38
CA VAL A 214 -3.05 0.39 -23.49
C VAL A 214 -1.92 -0.51 -22.98
N SER A 215 -1.88 -0.73 -21.66
CA SER A 215 -1.08 -1.79 -21.04
C SER A 215 -2.00 -2.89 -20.51
N THR A 216 -1.50 -4.12 -20.47
CA THR A 216 -2.23 -5.27 -19.93
C THR A 216 -1.46 -5.86 -18.76
N SER A 217 -2.10 -6.04 -17.60
CA SER A 217 -1.44 -6.69 -16.47
C SER A 217 -1.03 -8.11 -16.83
N SER A 218 0.17 -8.49 -16.43
CA SER A 218 0.72 -9.81 -16.74
C SER A 218 0.18 -10.86 -15.78
N ASN A 219 0.18 -12.12 -16.19
CA ASN A 219 -0.07 -13.22 -15.27
C ASN A 219 1.16 -13.39 -14.36
N ILE A 220 0.96 -13.29 -13.05
CA ILE A 220 2.02 -13.39 -12.02
C ILE A 220 1.89 -14.64 -11.17
N THR A 221 1.10 -15.61 -11.62
CA THR A 221 0.97 -16.90 -10.96
C THR A 221 2.19 -17.79 -11.22
N SER A 222 2.28 -18.91 -10.51
CA SER A 222 3.31 -19.94 -10.72
C SER A 222 3.18 -20.74 -12.02
N SER A 223 2.28 -20.36 -12.94
CA SER A 223 2.20 -20.98 -14.28
C SER A 223 3.53 -20.83 -15.02
N LYS A 224 4.03 -21.93 -15.57
CA LYS A 224 5.25 -21.94 -16.39
C LYS A 224 5.02 -21.44 -17.81
N ALA A 225 3.80 -21.58 -18.33
CA ALA A 225 3.46 -21.22 -19.71
C ALA A 225 3.01 -19.77 -19.80
N SER A 226 2.10 -19.36 -18.91
CA SER A 226 1.44 -18.06 -18.98
C SER A 226 1.92 -17.10 -17.89
N GLY A 227 2.42 -17.62 -16.76
CA GLY A 227 2.83 -16.84 -15.59
C GLY A 227 4.35 -16.66 -15.45
N VAL A 228 4.79 -16.48 -14.20
CA VAL A 228 6.22 -16.30 -13.84
C VAL A 228 6.89 -17.60 -13.38
N GLY A 229 6.21 -18.75 -13.53
CA GLY A 229 6.69 -20.05 -13.05
C GLY A 229 8.01 -20.52 -13.66
N ASP A 230 8.28 -20.14 -14.92
CA ASP A 230 9.54 -20.45 -15.63
C ASP A 230 10.56 -19.30 -15.58
N TRP A 231 10.26 -18.21 -14.87
CA TRP A 231 11.21 -17.13 -14.67
C TRP A 231 12.11 -17.51 -13.48
N SER A 232 13.39 -17.14 -13.54
CA SER A 232 14.28 -17.17 -12.38
C SER A 232 13.90 -16.09 -11.36
N ASP A 233 14.31 -16.26 -10.11
CA ASP A 233 14.05 -15.26 -9.07
C ASP A 233 14.65 -13.90 -9.45
N ALA A 234 15.83 -13.88 -10.07
CA ALA A 234 16.47 -12.65 -10.54
C ALA A 234 15.65 -11.94 -11.63
N GLU A 235 15.00 -12.69 -12.53
CA GLU A 235 14.13 -12.10 -13.55
C GLU A 235 12.86 -11.51 -12.96
N ILE A 236 12.25 -12.18 -11.96
CA ILE A 236 11.07 -11.65 -11.26
C ILE A 236 11.45 -10.37 -10.49
N LYS A 237 12.55 -10.40 -9.72
CA LYS A 237 13.06 -9.22 -9.01
C LYS A 237 13.29 -8.05 -9.96
N ARG A 238 13.97 -8.31 -11.08
CA ARG A 238 14.24 -7.30 -12.12
C ARG A 238 12.96 -6.71 -12.70
N ALA A 239 11.92 -7.52 -12.91
CA ALA A 239 10.63 -7.01 -13.37
C ALA A 239 9.95 -6.10 -12.34
N ILE A 240 10.00 -6.48 -11.05
CA ILE A 240 9.43 -5.70 -9.96
C ILE A 240 10.18 -4.37 -9.77
N THR A 241 11.51 -4.40 -9.71
CA THR A 241 12.31 -3.24 -9.27
C THR A 241 12.85 -2.38 -10.42
N GLN A 242 12.94 -2.93 -11.63
CA GLN A 242 13.50 -2.21 -12.78
C GLN A 242 12.52 -2.10 -13.96
N GLY A 243 11.34 -2.72 -13.85
CA GLY A 243 10.34 -2.73 -14.91
C GLY A 243 10.84 -3.42 -16.18
N VAL A 244 11.66 -4.47 -16.08
CA VAL A 244 12.19 -5.21 -17.24
C VAL A 244 11.69 -6.65 -17.24
N ARG A 245 10.97 -7.04 -18.29
CA ARG A 245 10.45 -8.40 -18.49
C ARG A 245 11.58 -9.42 -18.70
N LYS A 246 11.23 -10.72 -18.71
CA LYS A 246 12.14 -11.83 -19.06
C LYS A 246 12.78 -11.64 -20.44
N ASP A 247 12.01 -11.16 -21.42
CA ASP A 247 12.46 -10.88 -22.79
C ASP A 247 13.26 -9.57 -22.96
N GLY A 248 13.50 -8.83 -21.87
CA GLY A 248 14.23 -7.56 -21.90
C GLY A 248 13.38 -6.32 -22.22
N THR A 249 12.11 -6.49 -22.60
CA THR A 249 11.23 -5.34 -22.89
C THR A 249 10.79 -4.64 -21.59
N LYS A 250 10.46 -3.35 -21.70
CA LYS A 250 10.05 -2.53 -20.56
C LYS A 250 8.58 -2.74 -20.20
N LEU A 251 8.29 -2.79 -18.90
CA LEU A 251 6.93 -2.67 -18.38
C LEU A 251 6.42 -1.24 -18.61
N LYS A 252 5.13 -1.15 -18.96
CA LYS A 252 4.43 0.12 -19.15
C LYS A 252 3.69 0.50 -17.87
N PRO A 253 3.37 1.79 -17.68
CA PRO A 253 2.47 2.20 -16.59
C PRO A 253 1.12 1.45 -16.67
N PRO A 254 0.39 1.29 -15.55
CA PRO A 254 0.63 1.92 -14.24
C PRO A 254 1.54 1.12 -13.28
N MET A 255 2.25 0.09 -13.75
CA MET A 255 3.11 -0.72 -12.86
C MET A 255 4.16 0.14 -12.14
N GLY A 256 4.11 0.15 -10.81
CA GLY A 256 4.85 1.07 -9.93
C GLY A 256 6.33 0.77 -9.72
N TYR A 257 7.03 0.18 -10.70
CA TYR A 257 8.42 -0.30 -10.52
C TYR A 257 9.40 0.77 -10.03
N GLY A 258 9.19 2.06 -10.38
CA GLY A 258 10.03 3.16 -9.90
C GLY A 258 9.97 3.38 -8.38
N PHE A 259 8.85 3.01 -7.75
CA PHE A 259 8.73 3.00 -6.29
C PHE A 259 9.37 1.73 -5.74
N TYR A 260 9.03 0.56 -6.29
CA TYR A 260 9.56 -0.73 -5.83
C TYR A 260 11.09 -0.86 -6.00
N ALA A 261 11.72 -0.04 -6.84
CA ALA A 261 13.18 0.05 -6.98
C ALA A 261 13.92 0.34 -5.66
N LYS A 262 13.23 0.90 -4.67
CA LYS A 262 13.79 1.22 -3.34
C LYS A 262 13.52 0.13 -2.29
N MET A 263 12.86 -0.96 -2.67
CA MET A 263 12.63 -2.08 -1.77
C MET A 263 13.95 -2.74 -1.39
N THR A 264 14.03 -3.22 -0.14
CA THR A 264 15.19 -4.02 0.28
C THR A 264 15.21 -5.36 -0.44
N ASP A 265 16.40 -5.90 -0.73
CA ASP A 265 16.52 -7.21 -1.39
C ASP A 265 15.77 -8.30 -0.62
N GLY A 266 15.84 -8.29 0.71
CA GLY A 266 15.12 -9.25 1.55
C GLY A 266 13.59 -9.18 1.41
N ASP A 267 13.04 -8.00 1.18
CA ASP A 267 11.60 -7.81 0.95
C ASP A 267 11.18 -8.28 -0.45
N VAL A 268 11.98 -7.96 -1.48
CA VAL A 268 11.70 -8.46 -2.84
C VAL A 268 11.85 -9.99 -2.88
N ASP A 269 12.82 -10.56 -2.16
CA ASP A 269 12.97 -12.00 -1.99
C ASP A 269 11.75 -12.65 -1.33
N ALA A 270 11.19 -12.02 -0.30
CA ALA A 270 9.97 -12.48 0.35
C ALA A 270 8.78 -12.41 -0.61
N MET A 271 8.62 -11.31 -1.36
CA MET A 271 7.58 -11.18 -2.39
C MET A 271 7.70 -12.29 -3.44
N VAL A 272 8.91 -12.55 -3.96
CA VAL A 272 9.16 -13.63 -4.92
C VAL A 272 8.78 -14.98 -4.32
N ALA A 273 9.17 -15.26 -3.07
CA ALA A 273 8.81 -16.50 -2.39
C ALA A 273 7.29 -16.70 -2.33
N TYR A 274 6.52 -15.65 -2.04
CA TYR A 274 5.06 -15.71 -2.07
C TYR A 274 4.52 -15.93 -3.49
N LEU A 275 5.01 -15.22 -4.52
CA LEU A 275 4.56 -15.39 -5.91
C LEU A 275 4.74 -16.84 -6.41
N ARG A 276 5.79 -17.54 -5.93
CA ARG A 276 5.97 -18.98 -6.21
C ARG A 276 4.85 -19.87 -5.67
N THR A 277 4.15 -19.42 -4.63
CA THR A 277 3.03 -20.17 -4.02
C THR A 277 1.68 -19.86 -4.66
N VAL A 278 1.57 -18.80 -5.46
CA VAL A 278 0.31 -18.43 -6.12
C VAL A 278 -0.07 -19.51 -7.13
N PRO A 279 -1.21 -20.21 -6.98
CA PRO A 279 -1.56 -21.32 -7.84
C PRO A 279 -1.59 -20.94 -9.32
N PRO A 280 -1.11 -21.82 -10.22
CA PRO A 280 -0.99 -21.49 -11.63
C PRO A 280 -2.36 -21.21 -12.25
N LYS A 281 -2.42 -20.16 -13.08
CA LYS A 281 -3.55 -19.84 -13.96
C LYS A 281 -3.02 -19.71 -15.38
N GLU A 282 -3.81 -20.15 -16.35
CA GLU A 282 -3.54 -19.99 -17.78
C GLU A 282 -4.40 -18.88 -18.36
#